data_AF-E3E9M5-F1
#
_entry.id   AF-E3E9M5-F1
#
_cell.length_a   1.000
_cell.length_b   1.000
_cell.length_c   1.000
_cell.angle_alpha   90.00
_cell.angle_beta   90.00
_cell.angle_gamma   90.00
#
_symmetry.space_group_name_H-M   'P 1'
#
loop_
_entity.id
_entity.type
_entity.pdbx_description
1 polymer ?
#
loop_
_entity_poly.entity_id
_entity_poly.type
_entity_poly.pdbx_seq_one_letter_code
_entity_poly.pdbx_strand_id
1 'polypeptide(L)'
;MIQVDNEHAIYSSLTEDQLLETALYTKYFHSVRKLGNGYIWYHFDQVPLLHRHFFVSVCFKDTTLIVVEISLQGNEFPTSWDNWSEEGERKRQREHDRLLEQHLSMKPSYRQTKPYPYMEYELNWGKISSYFDPRSGNTAIAFKYKDDC
;
A
#
# COMPACT_ATOMS: atom_id res chain seq x y z
N MET A 1 -9.39 2.05 6.52
CA MET A 1 -9.86 3.26 5.81
C MET A 1 -8.66 4.16 5.62
N ILE A 2 -8.36 4.58 4.37
CA ILE A 2 -7.30 5.54 4.06
C ILE A 2 -7.98 6.87 3.71
N GLN A 3 -7.55 7.95 4.37
CA GLN A 3 -8.04 9.29 4.12
C GLN A 3 -7.01 10.10 3.36
N VAL A 4 -7.44 10.81 2.32
CA VAL A 4 -6.61 11.72 1.50
C VAL A 4 -7.35 13.04 1.40
N ASP A 5 -6.68 14.16 1.69
CA ASP A 5 -7.29 15.50 1.65
C ASP A 5 -8.61 15.65 2.44
N ASN A 6 -8.74 14.96 3.57
CA ASN A 6 -9.95 14.85 4.40
C ASN A 6 -11.14 14.12 3.74
N GLU A 7 -10.92 13.44 2.63
CA GLU A 7 -11.89 12.55 1.98
C GLU A 7 -11.61 11.09 2.33
N HIS A 8 -12.66 10.28 2.47
CA HIS A 8 -12.56 8.82 2.61
C HIS A 8 -12.23 8.17 1.26
N ALA A 9 -10.99 8.31 0.83
CA ALA A 9 -10.57 7.90 -0.51
C ALA A 9 -10.56 6.38 -0.71
N ILE A 10 -10.25 5.58 0.33
CA ILE A 10 -10.17 4.11 0.19
C ILE A 10 -10.77 3.39 1.40
N TYR A 11 -11.74 2.52 1.12
CA TYR A 11 -12.46 1.67 2.08
C TYR A 11 -12.82 0.31 1.45
N SER A 12 -13.21 -0.67 2.27
CA SER A 12 -13.34 -2.09 1.86
C SER A 12 -14.32 -2.33 0.71
N SER A 13 -15.45 -1.61 0.70
CA SER A 13 -16.49 -1.70 -0.32
C SER A 13 -16.33 -0.72 -1.49
N LEU A 14 -15.17 -0.07 -1.61
CA LEU A 14 -14.90 0.84 -2.72
C LEU A 14 -14.94 0.04 -4.04
N THR A 15 -15.70 0.53 -5.01
CA THR A 15 -15.71 -0.03 -6.38
C THR A 15 -14.77 0.73 -7.29
N GLU A 16 -14.42 0.13 -8.43
CA GLU A 16 -13.62 0.79 -9.46
C GLU A 16 -14.27 2.11 -9.91
N ASP A 17 -15.56 2.12 -10.21
CA ASP A 17 -16.29 3.33 -10.64
C ASP A 17 -16.24 4.44 -9.58
N GLN A 18 -16.42 4.08 -8.30
CA GLN A 18 -16.31 5.04 -7.20
C GLN A 18 -14.90 5.63 -7.10
N LEU A 19 -13.85 4.82 -7.29
CA LEU A 19 -12.47 5.31 -7.26
C LEU A 19 -12.25 6.40 -8.32
N LEU A 20 -12.78 6.22 -9.53
CA LEU A 20 -12.61 7.17 -10.64
C LEU A 20 -13.20 8.55 -10.35
N GLU A 21 -14.16 8.64 -9.44
CA GLU A 21 -14.82 9.89 -9.04
C GLU A 21 -14.13 10.59 -7.84
N THR A 22 -13.16 9.96 -7.19
CA THR A 22 -12.50 10.50 -5.99
C THR A 22 -11.51 11.64 -6.29
N ALA A 23 -11.22 12.46 -5.28
CA ALA A 23 -10.10 13.40 -5.35
C ALA A 23 -8.74 12.69 -5.47
N LEU A 24 -8.62 11.47 -4.92
CA LEU A 24 -7.41 10.64 -5.07
C LEU A 24 -7.11 10.41 -6.56
N TYR A 25 -8.12 10.02 -7.33
CA TYR A 25 -7.97 9.81 -8.75
C TYR A 25 -7.69 11.10 -9.50
N THR A 26 -8.48 12.13 -9.26
CA THR A 26 -8.36 13.39 -10.01
C THR A 26 -7.01 14.09 -9.80
N LYS A 27 -6.42 14.00 -8.60
CA LYS A 27 -5.22 14.76 -8.24
C LYS A 27 -3.91 13.98 -8.36
N TYR A 28 -3.93 12.68 -8.04
CA TYR A 28 -2.70 11.90 -7.84
C TYR A 28 -2.56 10.75 -8.82
N PHE A 29 -3.50 10.57 -9.76
CA PHE A 29 -3.43 9.49 -10.74
C PHE A 29 -2.12 9.54 -11.54
N HIS A 30 -1.45 8.40 -11.58
CA HIS A 30 -0.19 8.23 -12.27
C HIS A 30 -0.34 7.28 -13.47
N SER A 31 -0.87 6.07 -13.24
CA SER A 31 -1.07 5.10 -14.32
C SER A 31 -2.10 4.02 -13.96
N VAL A 32 -2.54 3.29 -14.99
CA VAL A 32 -3.38 2.10 -14.85
C VAL A 32 -2.76 0.94 -15.60
N ARG A 33 -2.77 -0.25 -14.98
CA ARG A 33 -2.26 -1.49 -15.57
C ARG A 33 -3.34 -2.57 -15.54
N LYS A 34 -3.83 -2.95 -16.72
CA LYS A 34 -4.78 -4.06 -16.91
C LYS A 34 -3.99 -5.33 -17.23
N LEU A 35 -4.16 -6.39 -16.43
CA LEU A 35 -3.38 -7.63 -16.58
C LEU A 35 -4.02 -8.65 -17.55
N GLY A 36 -5.24 -8.38 -18.05
CA GLY A 36 -5.94 -9.24 -19.00
C GLY A 36 -6.61 -10.49 -18.38
N ASN A 37 -6.51 -10.68 -17.07
CA ASN A 37 -7.08 -11.78 -16.30
C ASN A 37 -8.12 -11.30 -15.26
N GLY A 38 -8.77 -10.16 -15.52
CA GLY A 38 -9.74 -9.52 -14.63
C GLY A 38 -9.13 -8.60 -13.57
N TYR A 39 -7.80 -8.62 -13.39
CA TYR A 39 -7.11 -7.72 -12.46
C TYR A 39 -6.75 -6.39 -13.11
N ILE A 40 -7.05 -5.30 -12.39
CA ILE A 40 -6.73 -3.93 -12.78
C ILE A 40 -6.03 -3.24 -11.61
N TRP A 41 -4.86 -2.66 -11.88
CA TRP A 41 -4.09 -1.90 -10.92
C TRP A 41 -4.13 -0.41 -11.27
N TYR A 42 -4.55 0.40 -10.32
CA TYR A 42 -4.46 1.86 -10.39
C TYR A 42 -3.30 2.32 -9.52
N HIS A 43 -2.44 3.18 -10.07
CA HIS A 43 -1.27 3.70 -9.40
C HIS A 43 -1.40 5.20 -9.23
N PHE A 44 -1.05 5.67 -8.03
CA PHE A 44 -1.09 7.06 -7.63
C PHE A 44 0.28 7.45 -7.06
N ASP A 45 0.76 8.62 -7.43
CA ASP A 45 2.09 9.10 -7.06
C ASP A 45 1.99 10.35 -6.16
N GLN A 46 2.95 10.50 -5.25
CA GLN A 46 3.04 11.62 -4.31
C GLN A 46 1.76 11.83 -3.47
N VAL A 47 1.07 10.75 -3.08
CA VAL A 47 -0.15 10.85 -2.26
C VAL A 47 0.23 11.27 -0.83
N PRO A 48 -0.31 12.39 -0.31
CA PRO A 48 0.00 12.82 1.04
C PRO A 48 -0.77 11.97 2.07
N LEU A 49 -0.05 11.19 2.87
CA LEU A 49 -0.57 10.39 3.98
C LEU A 49 0.35 10.55 5.18
N LEU A 50 -0.20 10.68 6.40
CA LEU A 50 0.59 10.69 7.65
C LEU A 50 1.77 11.71 7.63
N HIS A 51 1.57 12.88 7.02
CA HIS A 51 2.60 13.91 6.82
C HIS A 51 3.84 13.45 6.01
N ARG A 52 3.66 12.46 5.14
CA ARG A 52 4.65 11.92 4.21
C ARG A 52 4.00 11.71 2.84
N HIS A 53 4.82 11.42 1.84
CA HIS A 53 4.34 11.08 0.50
C HIS A 53 4.45 9.58 0.26
N PHE A 54 3.44 9.02 -0.40
CA PHE A 54 3.37 7.61 -0.71
C PHE A 54 3.02 7.38 -2.16
N PHE A 55 3.63 6.34 -2.71
CA PHE A 55 3.12 5.69 -3.90
C PHE A 55 2.00 4.75 -3.46
N VAL A 56 0.82 4.89 -4.03
CA VAL A 56 -0.36 4.09 -3.67
C VAL A 56 -0.77 3.27 -4.89
N SER A 57 -0.94 1.97 -4.69
CA SER A 57 -1.41 1.03 -5.71
C SER A 57 -2.70 0.39 -5.24
N VAL A 58 -3.76 0.49 -6.03
CA VAL A 58 -5.09 -0.04 -5.71
C VAL A 58 -5.43 -1.11 -6.74
N CYS A 59 -5.67 -2.33 -6.26
CA CYS A 59 -5.95 -3.47 -7.12
C CYS A 59 -7.42 -3.87 -7.02
N PHE A 60 -8.08 -3.94 -8.18
CA PHE A 60 -9.41 -4.50 -8.31
C PHE A 60 -9.36 -5.83 -9.06
N LYS A 61 -10.34 -6.68 -8.79
CA LYS A 61 -10.68 -7.84 -9.60
C LYS A 61 -12.19 -7.86 -9.80
N ASP A 62 -12.63 -7.90 -11.05
CA ASP A 62 -14.05 -7.96 -11.40
C ASP A 62 -14.87 -6.87 -10.65
N THR A 63 -14.32 -5.66 -10.55
CA THR A 63 -14.83 -4.46 -9.82
C THR A 63 -14.71 -4.44 -8.30
N THR A 64 -14.30 -5.54 -7.66
CA THR A 64 -14.11 -5.63 -6.21
C THR A 64 -12.68 -5.24 -5.81
N LEU A 65 -12.55 -4.42 -4.75
CA LEU A 65 -11.26 -4.07 -4.18
C LEU A 65 -10.58 -5.28 -3.52
N ILE A 66 -9.39 -5.66 -3.99
CA ILE A 66 -8.66 -6.83 -3.49
C ILE A 66 -7.56 -6.43 -2.52
N VAL A 67 -6.76 -5.44 -2.90
CA VAL A 67 -5.62 -5.01 -2.09
C VAL A 67 -5.26 -3.56 -2.41
N VAL A 68 -4.82 -2.86 -1.37
CA VAL A 68 -4.20 -1.54 -1.51
C VAL A 68 -2.78 -1.67 -1.00
N GLU A 69 -1.80 -1.29 -1.80
CA GLU A 69 -0.39 -1.26 -1.40
C GLU A 69 0.07 0.19 -1.34
N ILE A 70 0.73 0.57 -0.25
CA ILE A 70 1.38 1.87 -0.13
C ILE A 70 2.88 1.68 0.08
N SER A 71 3.67 2.52 -0.58
CA SER A 71 5.13 2.54 -0.42
C SER A 71 5.60 3.96 -0.14
N LEU A 72 6.49 4.10 0.84
CA LEU A 72 6.92 5.40 1.32
C LEU A 72 7.88 6.00 0.30
N GLN A 73 7.64 7.26 -0.05
CA GLN A 73 8.46 8.03 -0.99
C GLN A 73 9.29 9.07 -0.26
N GLY A 74 10.45 9.36 -0.82
CA GLY A 74 11.45 10.27 -0.27
C GLY A 74 12.78 10.08 -0.97
N ASN A 75 13.62 11.11 -0.96
CA ASN A 75 14.94 11.08 -1.61
C ASN A 75 15.87 10.02 -0.99
N GLU A 76 15.54 9.56 0.22
CA GLU A 76 16.28 8.56 0.96
C GLU A 76 15.90 7.11 0.65
N PHE A 77 14.94 6.88 -0.26
CA PHE A 77 14.48 5.56 -0.69
C PHE A 77 14.67 5.36 -2.20
N PRO A 78 14.92 4.12 -2.67
CA PRO A 78 15.03 3.83 -4.10
C PRO A 78 13.72 4.06 -4.86
N THR A 79 13.78 4.67 -6.04
CA THR A 79 12.59 4.99 -6.86
C THR A 79 12.68 4.46 -8.28
N SER A 80 13.85 3.95 -8.67
CA SER A 80 14.11 3.33 -9.97
C SER A 80 15.10 2.18 -9.81
N TRP A 81 15.27 1.40 -10.87
CA TRP A 81 16.30 0.35 -10.90
C TRP A 81 17.73 0.90 -10.81
N ASP A 82 17.96 2.13 -11.30
CA ASP A 82 19.29 2.75 -11.32
C ASP A 82 19.79 3.13 -9.92
N ASN A 83 18.87 3.48 -9.00
CA ASN A 83 19.20 3.78 -7.60
C ASN A 83 18.76 2.67 -6.63
N TRP A 84 18.39 1.51 -7.16
CA TRP A 84 17.93 0.37 -6.37
C TRP A 84 19.05 -0.20 -5.50
N SER A 85 18.72 -0.47 -4.23
CA SER A 85 19.56 -1.24 -3.33
C SER A 85 18.70 -1.98 -2.32
N GLU A 86 19.10 -3.21 -1.99
CA GLU A 86 18.43 -4.00 -0.96
C GLU A 86 18.46 -3.28 0.40
N GLU A 87 19.56 -2.59 0.71
CA GLU A 87 19.67 -1.81 1.95
C GLU A 87 18.65 -0.65 1.99
N GLY A 88 18.43 0.05 0.86
CA GLY A 88 17.44 1.11 0.73
C GLY A 88 16.01 0.59 0.90
N GLU A 89 15.69 -0.55 0.30
CA GLU A 89 14.40 -1.23 0.49
C GLU A 89 14.20 -1.70 1.94
N ARG A 90 15.23 -2.30 2.54
CA ARG A 90 15.21 -2.66 3.96
C ARG A 90 15.08 -1.46 4.89
N LYS A 91 15.61 -0.30 4.51
CA LYS A 91 15.40 0.96 5.23
C LYS A 91 13.94 1.40 5.13
N ARG A 92 13.34 1.36 3.94
CA ARG A 92 11.92 1.63 3.74
C ARG A 92 11.05 0.73 4.62
N GLN A 93 11.36 -0.57 4.66
CA GLN A 93 10.64 -1.54 5.48
C GLN A 93 10.67 -1.17 6.98
N ARG A 94 11.83 -0.74 7.50
CA ARG A 94 11.93 -0.33 8.91
C ARG A 94 11.08 0.90 9.21
N GLU A 95 11.01 1.85 8.29
CA GLU A 95 10.15 3.04 8.43
C GLU A 95 8.66 2.67 8.31
N HIS A 96 8.31 1.76 7.40
CA HIS A 96 6.95 1.20 7.32
C HIS A 96 6.53 0.54 8.63
N ASP A 97 7.39 -0.31 9.18
CA ASP A 97 7.15 -0.98 10.45
C ASP A 97 6.94 0.04 11.58
N ARG A 98 7.80 1.05 11.66
CA ARG A 98 7.71 2.12 12.65
C ARG A 98 6.40 2.90 12.52
N LEU A 99 5.98 3.25 11.30
CA LEU A 99 4.73 3.96 11.05
C LEU A 99 3.53 3.13 11.51
N LEU A 100 3.50 1.83 11.20
CA LEU A 100 2.42 0.94 11.63
C LEU A 100 2.36 0.81 13.16
N GLU A 101 3.50 0.61 13.83
CA GLU A 101 3.56 0.55 15.30
C GLU A 101 3.07 1.86 15.94
N GLN A 102 3.45 3.01 15.38
CA GLN A 102 3.03 4.33 15.89
C GLN A 102 1.54 4.61 15.68
N HIS A 103 0.99 4.27 14.52
CA HIS A 103 -0.39 4.64 14.17
C HIS A 103 -1.44 3.62 14.59
N LEU A 104 -1.11 2.33 14.65
CA LEU A 104 -2.07 1.29 15.05
C LEU A 104 -2.15 1.14 16.57
N SER A 105 -1.16 1.64 17.33
CA SER A 105 -1.12 1.56 18.80
C SER A 105 -1.35 0.13 19.34
N MET A 106 -0.99 -0.89 18.55
CA MET A 106 -1.16 -2.30 18.89
C MET A 106 0.07 -3.09 18.48
N LYS A 107 0.22 -4.30 19.03
CA LYS A 107 1.29 -5.21 18.65
C LYS A 107 0.92 -5.98 17.37
N PRO A 108 1.88 -6.29 16.50
CA PRO A 108 1.63 -7.15 15.35
C PRO A 108 1.18 -8.53 15.80
N SER A 109 0.24 -9.13 15.06
CA SER A 109 -0.21 -10.52 15.25
C SER A 109 0.89 -11.51 14.86
N TYR A 110 1.72 -11.13 13.88
CA TYR A 110 2.84 -11.95 13.42
C TYR A 110 4.03 -11.08 13.00
N ARG A 111 5.24 -11.56 13.29
CA ARG A 111 6.50 -10.88 12.91
C ARG A 111 7.56 -11.90 12.52
N GLN A 112 8.13 -11.73 11.34
CA GLN A 112 9.27 -12.46 10.81
C GLN A 112 10.40 -11.47 10.51
N THR A 113 11.62 -11.82 10.91
CA THR A 113 12.81 -10.98 10.65
C THR A 113 13.74 -11.58 9.59
N LYS A 114 13.68 -12.90 9.37
CA LYS A 114 14.54 -13.63 8.42
C LYS A 114 13.74 -14.70 7.66
N PRO A 115 14.10 -15.03 6.40
CA PRO A 115 15.12 -14.38 5.58
C PRO A 115 14.71 -12.98 5.10
N TYR A 116 13.40 -12.74 4.98
CA TYR A 116 12.83 -11.46 4.57
C TYR A 116 11.91 -10.92 5.66
N PRO A 117 12.03 -9.64 6.00
CA PRO A 117 11.19 -9.02 7.03
C PRO A 117 9.74 -9.01 6.58
N TYR A 118 8.87 -9.39 7.50
CA TYR A 118 7.42 -9.37 7.34
C TYR A 118 6.78 -9.07 8.69
N MET A 119 5.83 -8.15 8.70
CA MET A 119 5.06 -7.82 9.89
C MET A 119 3.58 -7.74 9.52
N GLU A 120 2.70 -8.32 10.33
CA GLU A 120 1.27 -8.37 10.07
C GLU A 120 0.46 -7.96 11.30
N TYR A 121 -0.66 -7.31 11.03
CA TYR A 121 -1.69 -6.92 11.99
C TYR A 121 -3.02 -7.45 11.50
N GLU A 122 -3.67 -8.26 12.33
CA GLU A 122 -5.05 -8.65 12.12
C GLU A 122 -5.99 -7.62 12.73
N LEU A 123 -7.00 -7.23 11.95
CA LEU A 123 -8.02 -6.26 12.31
C LEU A 123 -9.40 -6.86 12.04
N ASN A 124 -10.44 -6.29 12.66
CA ASN A 124 -11.79 -6.81 12.50
C ASN A 124 -12.22 -6.80 11.01
N TRP A 125 -11.83 -5.76 10.27
CA TRP A 125 -12.16 -5.56 8.84
C TRP A 125 -11.19 -6.23 7.85
N GLY A 126 -10.07 -6.81 8.30
CA GLY A 126 -9.03 -7.24 7.37
C GLY A 126 -7.68 -7.44 8.02
N LYS A 127 -6.62 -7.22 7.23
CA LYS A 127 -5.25 -7.25 7.71
C LYS A 127 -4.38 -6.20 7.04
N ILE A 128 -3.37 -5.76 7.78
CA ILE A 128 -2.32 -4.89 7.29
C ILE A 128 -1.00 -5.64 7.40
N SER A 129 -0.22 -5.67 6.33
CA SER A 129 1.10 -6.30 6.34
C SER A 129 2.16 -5.40 5.74
N SER A 130 3.29 -5.27 6.41
CA SER A 130 4.51 -4.61 5.91
C SER A 130 5.48 -5.70 5.45
N TYR A 131 5.95 -5.63 4.21
CA TYR A 131 6.79 -6.69 3.64
C TYR A 131 7.82 -6.19 2.62
N PHE A 132 8.90 -6.95 2.51
CA PHE A 132 9.86 -6.90 1.40
C PHE A 132 9.70 -8.15 0.53
N ASP A 133 9.39 -7.97 -0.76
CA ASP A 133 9.35 -9.04 -1.74
C ASP A 133 10.67 -9.13 -2.52
N PRO A 134 11.50 -10.16 -2.27
CA PRO A 134 12.78 -10.31 -2.95
C PRO A 134 12.67 -10.61 -4.45
N ARG A 135 11.50 -11.06 -4.94
CA ARG A 135 11.32 -11.39 -6.36
C ARG A 135 11.11 -10.14 -7.21
N SER A 136 10.36 -9.18 -6.68
CA SER A 136 10.14 -7.89 -7.32
C SER A 136 11.15 -6.82 -6.88
N GLY A 137 11.89 -7.08 -5.80
CA GLY A 137 12.80 -6.10 -5.20
C GLY A 137 12.05 -4.93 -4.56
N ASN A 138 10.76 -5.10 -4.23
CA ASN A 138 9.90 -4.02 -3.76
C ASN A 138 9.53 -4.18 -2.28
N THR A 139 9.31 -3.05 -1.61
CA THR A 139 8.81 -2.97 -0.23
C THR A 139 7.52 -2.17 -0.17
N ALA A 140 6.50 -2.72 0.48
CA ALA A 140 5.22 -2.05 0.63
C ALA A 140 4.50 -2.46 1.92
N ILE A 141 3.53 -1.62 2.30
CA ILE A 141 2.47 -1.95 3.24
C ILE A 141 1.24 -2.33 2.42
N ALA A 142 0.74 -3.55 2.57
CA ALA A 142 -0.50 -4.01 1.97
C ALA A 142 -1.66 -3.96 2.98
N PHE A 143 -2.80 -3.44 2.53
CA PHE A 143 -4.09 -3.51 3.17
C PHE A 143 -4.93 -4.53 2.41
N LYS A 144 -5.29 -5.62 3.07
CA LYS A 144 -6.16 -6.65 2.52
C LYS A 144 -7.45 -6.69 3.33
N TYR A 145 -8.57 -6.45 2.66
CA TYR A 145 -9.88 -6.48 3.29
C TYR A 145 -10.35 -7.93 3.36
N LYS A 146 -11.11 -8.28 4.40
CA LYS A 146 -11.84 -9.56 4.39
C LYS A 146 -12.91 -9.45 3.30
N ASP A 147 -13.12 -10.53 2.57
CA ASP A 147 -14.32 -10.65 1.76
C ASP A 147 -15.50 -10.60 2.73
N ASP A 148 -16.41 -9.64 2.54
CA ASP A 148 -17.69 -9.63 3.25
C ASP A 148 -18.47 -10.84 2.72
N CYS A 149 -18.51 -11.93 3.49
CA CYS A 149 -19.37 -13.10 3.23
C CYS A 149 -20.84 -12.79 3.50
#